data_AF-A0AAU9ECV9-F1
#
_entry.id   AF-A0AAU9ECV9-F1
#
_cell.length_a   1.000
_cell.length_b   1.000
_cell.length_c   1.000
_cell.angle_alpha   90.00
_cell.angle_beta   90.00
_cell.angle_gamma   90.00
#
_symmetry.space_group_name_H-M   'P 1'
#
loop_
_entity.id
_entity.type
_entity.pdbx_description
1 polymer ?
#
loop_
_entity_poly.entity_id
_entity_poly.type
_entity_poly.pdbx_seq_one_letter_code
_entity_poly.pdbx_strand_id
1 'polypeptide(L)'
;MRGLGPEACTSLIGEAVRKACSEIVQARWRSIDEAAKRMGVSVRVIRHWIQRPVDPLPCSQVEPRGKVLIKDSDADAWLRRHHLERDMDALAKEVLAEMGL
;
A
#
# COMPACT_ATOMS: atom_id res chain seq x y z
N MET A 1 11.43 42.37 -21.89
CA MET A 1 11.50 41.18 -21.02
C MET A 1 10.30 41.20 -20.09
N ARG A 2 9.21 40.47 -20.41
CA ARG A 2 8.04 40.37 -19.52
C ARG A 2 8.33 39.25 -18.52
N GLY A 3 8.63 39.62 -17.28
CA GLY A 3 8.81 38.67 -16.19
C GLY A 3 7.52 37.89 -15.96
N LEU A 4 7.64 36.56 -15.85
CA LEU A 4 6.55 35.70 -15.40
C LEU A 4 6.17 36.14 -13.99
N GLY A 5 4.94 36.62 -13.82
CA GLY A 5 4.42 37.01 -12.50
C GLY A 5 4.31 35.80 -11.55
N PRO A 6 4.25 36.03 -10.22
CA PRO A 6 4.24 34.98 -9.19
C PRO A 6 3.07 33.98 -9.35
N GLU A 7 1.97 34.42 -9.96
CA GLU A 7 0.80 33.61 -10.33
C GLU A 7 1.18 32.45 -11.29
N ALA A 8 2.08 32.72 -12.25
CA ALA A 8 2.51 31.74 -13.26
C ALA A 8 3.49 30.70 -12.69
N CYS A 9 4.30 31.07 -11.70
CA CYS A 9 5.15 30.11 -10.98
C CYS A 9 4.32 29.16 -10.12
N THR A 10 3.24 29.66 -9.51
CA THR A 10 2.36 28.86 -8.64
C THR A 10 1.56 27.84 -9.43
N SER A 11 1.06 28.21 -10.62
CA SER A 11 0.34 27.29 -11.51
C SER A 11 1.26 26.20 -12.09
N LEU A 12 2.50 26.53 -12.46
CA LEU A 12 3.49 25.57 -12.94
C LEU A 12 3.87 24.53 -11.87
N ILE A 13 4.03 24.95 -10.61
CA ILE A 13 4.26 24.03 -9.49
C ILE A 13 3.05 23.13 -9.29
N GLY A 14 1.83 23.69 -9.29
CA GLY A 14 0.60 22.92 -9.10
C GLY A 14 0.32 21.92 -10.23
N GLU A 15 0.73 22.21 -11.46
CA GLU A 15 0.60 21.30 -12.61
C GLU A 15 1.67 20.21 -12.60
N ALA A 16 2.92 20.56 -12.28
CA ALA A 16 4.01 19.58 -12.11
C ALA A 16 3.74 18.60 -10.97
N VAL A 17 3.24 19.09 -9.82
CA VAL A 17 2.84 18.24 -8.69
C VAL A 17 1.67 17.33 -9.09
N ARG A 18 0.66 17.85 -9.79
CA ARG A 18 -0.45 17.00 -10.28
C ARG A 18 0.03 15.93 -11.24
N LYS A 19 0.91 16.25 -12.19
CA LYS A 19 1.46 15.28 -13.14
C LYS A 19 2.29 14.20 -12.44
N ALA A 20 3.17 14.59 -11.53
CA ALA A 20 3.97 13.67 -10.71
C ALA A 20 3.08 12.79 -9.82
N CYS A 21 2.07 13.36 -9.16
CA CYS A 21 1.08 12.59 -8.42
C CYS A 21 0.29 11.65 -9.33
N SER A 22 -0.09 12.06 -10.54
CA SER A 22 -0.79 11.21 -11.52
C SER A 22 0.07 10.03 -11.98
N GLU A 23 1.37 10.26 -12.18
CA GLU A 23 2.34 9.21 -12.55
C GLU A 23 2.60 8.24 -11.39
N ILE A 24 2.67 8.75 -10.16
CA ILE A 24 2.75 7.93 -8.92
C ILE A 24 1.45 7.13 -8.71
N VAL A 25 0.30 7.69 -9.06
CA VAL A 25 -1.03 7.09 -8.86
C VAL A 25 -1.48 6.24 -10.05
N GLN A 26 -0.66 6.06 -11.10
CA GLN A 26 -1.00 5.12 -12.15
C GLN A 26 -1.28 3.76 -11.51
N ALA A 27 -2.52 3.29 -11.71
CA ALA A 27 -3.11 2.13 -11.08
C ALA A 27 -2.36 0.85 -11.48
N ARG A 28 -1.20 0.66 -10.86
CA ARG A 28 -0.29 -0.43 -11.18
C ARG A 28 -0.73 -1.63 -10.37
N TRP A 29 -1.34 -2.56 -11.08
CA TRP A 29 -1.61 -3.89 -10.57
C TRP A 29 -0.32 -4.68 -10.54
N ARG A 30 -0.07 -5.36 -9.44
CA ARG A 30 1.10 -6.21 -9.23
C ARG A 30 0.69 -7.61 -8.85
N SER A 31 1.44 -8.59 -9.31
CA SER A 31 1.37 -9.94 -8.77
C SER A 31 1.80 -9.97 -7.30
N ILE A 32 1.48 -11.05 -6.59
CA ILE A 32 1.92 -11.26 -5.20
C ILE A 32 3.46 -11.13 -5.07
N ASP A 33 4.22 -11.69 -6.02
CA ASP A 33 5.68 -11.66 -5.97
C ASP A 33 6.23 -10.25 -6.15
N GLU A 34 5.67 -9.47 -7.06
CA GLU A 34 6.08 -8.08 -7.29
C GLU A 34 5.66 -7.16 -6.14
N ALA A 35 4.50 -7.40 -5.54
CA ALA A 35 4.05 -6.68 -4.35
C ALA A 35 4.96 -6.99 -3.15
N ALA A 36 5.31 -8.26 -2.93
CA ALA A 36 6.24 -8.68 -1.88
C ALA A 36 7.60 -7.97 -2.01
N LYS A 37 8.19 -7.98 -3.22
CA LYS A 37 9.44 -7.25 -3.50
C LYS A 37 9.33 -5.76 -3.24
N ARG A 38 8.23 -5.14 -3.68
CA ARG A 38 7.99 -3.70 -3.49
C ARG A 38 7.91 -3.33 -2.01
N MET A 39 7.19 -4.13 -1.23
CA MET A 39 6.94 -3.89 0.19
C MET A 39 8.09 -4.36 1.09
N GLY A 40 9.09 -5.04 0.56
CA GLY A 40 10.22 -5.56 1.33
C GLY A 40 9.85 -6.71 2.28
N VAL A 41 8.77 -7.46 1.98
CA VAL A 41 8.30 -8.58 2.81
C VAL A 41 8.31 -9.89 2.03
N SER A 42 8.17 -11.01 2.74
CA SER A 42 8.06 -12.32 2.08
C SER A 42 6.69 -12.53 1.43
N VAL A 43 6.66 -13.35 0.38
CA VAL A 43 5.42 -13.79 -0.28
C VAL A 43 4.44 -14.46 0.71
N ARG A 44 4.98 -15.19 1.70
CA ARG A 44 4.19 -15.82 2.75
C ARG A 44 3.43 -14.79 3.58
N VAL A 45 4.06 -13.67 3.92
CA VAL A 45 3.44 -12.57 4.66
C VAL A 45 2.31 -11.94 3.85
N ILE A 46 2.54 -11.66 2.56
CA ILE A 46 1.47 -11.14 1.68
C ILE A 46 0.28 -12.11 1.62
N ARG A 47 0.52 -13.41 1.44
CA ARG A 47 -0.55 -14.43 1.42
C ARG A 47 -1.31 -14.47 2.74
N HIS A 48 -0.59 -14.37 3.86
CA HIS A 48 -1.20 -14.30 5.17
C HIS A 48 -2.10 -13.06 5.30
N TRP A 49 -1.63 -11.89 4.87
CA TRP A 49 -2.42 -10.65 4.89
C TRP A 49 -3.67 -10.70 4.03
N ILE A 50 -3.61 -11.33 2.86
CA ILE A 50 -4.78 -11.55 1.98
C ILE A 50 -5.80 -12.48 2.66
N GLN A 51 -5.33 -13.45 3.44
CA GLN A 51 -6.17 -14.44 4.11
C GLN A 51 -6.65 -14.01 5.50
N ARG A 52 -6.34 -12.78 5.95
CA ARG A 52 -6.76 -12.33 7.28
C ARG A 52 -8.29 -12.34 7.40
N PRO A 53 -8.84 -12.81 8.53
CA PRO A 53 -10.29 -12.83 8.73
C PRO A 53 -10.87 -11.42 8.96
N VAL A 54 -10.03 -10.47 9.40
CA VAL A 54 -10.41 -9.08 9.70
C VAL A 54 -9.44 -8.16 8.97
N ASP A 55 -9.98 -7.21 8.19
CA ASP A 55 -9.26 -6.25 7.34
C ASP A 55 -8.15 -6.89 6.46
N PRO A 56 -8.49 -7.82 5.55
CA PRO A 56 -7.51 -8.44 4.65
C PRO A 56 -6.94 -7.45 3.65
N LEU A 57 -5.71 -7.74 3.18
CA LEU A 57 -5.08 -6.96 2.12
C LEU A 57 -5.94 -7.02 0.85
N PRO A 58 -6.37 -5.85 0.30
CA PRO A 58 -7.20 -5.83 -0.89
C PRO A 58 -6.49 -6.45 -2.08
N CYS A 59 -7.14 -7.43 -2.71
CA CYS A 59 -6.66 -8.07 -3.91
C CYS A 59 -7.81 -8.38 -4.87
N SER A 60 -7.50 -8.51 -6.15
CA SER A 60 -8.45 -8.92 -7.18
C SER A 60 -7.95 -10.17 -7.88
N GLN A 61 -8.86 -11.10 -8.12
CA GLN A 61 -8.61 -12.28 -8.92
C GLN A 61 -9.37 -12.13 -10.24
N VAL A 62 -8.65 -12.07 -11.36
CA VAL A 62 -9.24 -11.77 -12.67
C VAL A 62 -10.11 -12.95 -13.18
N GLU A 63 -9.82 -14.17 -12.73
CA GLU A 63 -10.55 -15.40 -13.12
C GLU A 63 -10.70 -16.35 -11.92
N PRO A 64 -11.69 -17.27 -11.89
CA PRO A 64 -11.95 -18.18 -10.76
C PRO A 64 -10.80 -19.12 -10.34
N ARG A 65 -9.68 -19.16 -11.08
CA ARG A 65 -8.39 -19.77 -10.69
C ARG A 65 -7.19 -18.95 -11.21
N GLY A 66 -7.42 -17.68 -11.49
CA GLY A 66 -6.44 -16.79 -12.09
C GLY A 66 -5.42 -16.26 -11.10
N LYS A 67 -4.49 -15.45 -11.61
CA LYS A 67 -3.50 -14.74 -10.80
C LYS A 67 -4.19 -13.74 -9.88
N VAL A 68 -3.73 -13.70 -8.64
CA VAL A 68 -4.11 -12.67 -7.68
C VAL A 68 -3.26 -11.44 -7.93
N LEU A 69 -3.93 -10.31 -8.10
CA LEU A 69 -3.33 -9.01 -8.33
C LEU A 69 -3.66 -8.07 -7.19
N ILE A 70 -2.69 -7.25 -6.83
CA ILE A 70 -2.80 -6.24 -5.77
C ILE A 70 -2.57 -4.90 -6.44
N LYS A 71 -3.48 -3.95 -6.22
CA LYS A 71 -3.34 -2.59 -6.72
C LYS A 71 -2.45 -1.80 -5.76
N ASP A 72 -1.42 -1.13 -6.28
CA ASP A 72 -0.44 -0.41 -5.46
C ASP A 72 -1.12 0.63 -4.52
N SER A 73 -2.14 1.35 -5.00
CA SER A 73 -2.89 2.33 -4.19
C SER A 73 -3.54 1.73 -2.95
N ASP A 74 -4.13 0.55 -3.12
CA ASP A 74 -4.94 -0.10 -2.08
C ASP A 74 -4.01 -0.75 -1.06
N ALA A 75 -2.94 -1.37 -1.56
CA ALA A 75 -1.83 -1.84 -0.76
C ALA A 75 -1.21 -0.75 0.12
N ASP A 76 -0.93 0.44 -0.45
CA ASP A 76 -0.37 1.54 0.31
C ASP A 76 -1.34 2.11 1.34
N ALA A 77 -2.63 2.18 1.00
CA ALA A 77 -3.66 2.60 1.95
C ALA A 77 -3.80 1.61 3.12
N TRP A 78 -3.78 0.31 2.81
CA TRP A 78 -3.82 -0.77 3.79
C TRP A 78 -2.59 -0.75 4.69
N LEU A 79 -1.38 -0.62 4.11
CA LEU A 79 -0.14 -0.51 4.87
C LEU A 79 -0.15 0.72 5.78
N ARG A 80 -0.60 1.89 5.30
CA ARG A 80 -0.71 3.08 6.17
C ARG A 80 -1.66 2.86 7.34
N ARG A 81 -2.76 2.14 7.15
CA ARG A 81 -3.71 1.82 8.22
C ARG A 81 -3.09 0.86 9.24
N HIS A 82 -2.40 -0.18 8.80
CA HIS A 82 -1.81 -1.19 9.69
C HIS A 82 -0.40 -0.89 10.18
N HIS A 83 0.32 0.10 9.63
CA HIS A 83 1.55 0.61 10.25
C HIS A 83 1.26 1.49 11.47
N LEU A 84 0.04 2.02 11.57
CA LEU A 84 -0.42 2.85 12.69
C LEU A 84 -1.03 2.01 13.82
N GLU A 85 -1.59 0.85 13.50
CA GLU A 85 -1.93 -0.16 14.50
C GLU A 85 -0.66 -0.92 14.87
N ARG A 86 -0.23 -0.81 16.13
CA ARG A 86 0.76 -1.72 16.70
C ARG A 86 0.39 -3.15 16.32
N ASP A 87 1.39 -3.97 16.00
CA ASP A 87 1.20 -5.39 15.71
C ASP A 87 0.48 -6.05 16.90
N MET A 88 -0.84 -6.14 16.79
CA MET A 88 -1.70 -6.64 17.86
C MET A 88 -1.46 -8.12 18.11
N ASP A 89 -0.94 -8.86 17.12
CA ASP A 89 -0.55 -10.25 17.30
C ASP A 89 0.77 -10.35 18.07
N ALA A 90 1.71 -9.43 17.83
CA ALA A 90 2.92 -9.32 18.64
C ALA A 90 2.58 -8.89 20.08
N LEU A 91 1.73 -7.88 20.26
CA LEU A 91 1.25 -7.46 21.59
C LEU A 91 0.47 -8.57 22.29
N ALA A 92 -0.41 -9.28 21.58
CA ALA A 92 -1.16 -10.39 22.15
C ALA A 92 -0.22 -11.53 22.56
N LYS A 93 0.79 -11.86 21.74
CA LYS A 93 1.81 -12.84 22.12
C LYS A 93 2.62 -12.40 23.33
N GLU A 94 2.98 -11.12 23.42
CA GLU A 94 3.72 -10.56 24.53
C GLU A 94 2.90 -10.64 25.83
N VAL A 95 1.63 -10.23 25.79
CA VAL A 95 0.69 -10.34 26.93
C VAL A 95 0.44 -11.80 27.32
N LEU A 96 0.25 -12.70 26.35
CA LEU A 96 0.07 -14.13 26.63
C LEU A 96 1.31 -14.74 27.29
N ALA A 97 2.50 -14.35 26.83
CA ALA A 97 3.76 -14.76 27.43
C ALA A 97 3.93 -14.22 28.86
N GLU A 98 3.53 -12.96 29.14
CA GLU A 98 3.51 -12.40 30.50
C GLU A 98 2.53 -13.12 31.43
N MET A 99 1.39 -13.59 30.89
CA MET A 99 0.37 -14.32 31.65
C MET A 99 0.66 -15.83 31.78
N GLY A 100 1.72 -16.34 31.13
CA GLY A 100 2.14 -17.74 31.19
C GLY A 100 1.20 -18.72 30.48
N LEU A 101 0.49 -18.26 29.44
CA LEU A 101 -0.44 -19.05 28.61
C LEU A 101 0.20 -19.48 27.29
#